data_AF-A0A957VWK7-F1
#
_entry.id   AF-A0A957VWK7-F1
#
_cell.length_a   1.000
_cell.length_b   1.000
_cell.length_c   1.000
_cell.angle_alpha   90.00
_cell.angle_beta   90.00
_cell.angle_gamma   90.00
#
_symmetry.space_group_name_H-M   'P 1'
#
loop_
_entity.id
_entity.type
_entity.pdbx_description
1 polymer ?
#
loop_
_entity_poly.entity_id
_entity_poly.type
_entity_poly.pdbx_seq_one_letter_code
_entity_poly.pdbx_strand_id
1 'polypeptide(L)'
;MLKKLKKELVQLHLELPKNNLVAWTSGNVSARDPETNLVVIKPSGIKFPDLTPDNMVVVDLEGHIVDGDYKASSDTASHCYIYRHMPHVGGIVHTHSRYATAFATHGRAIPCITT
;
A
#
# COMPACT_ATOMS: atom_id res chain seq x y z
N MET A 1 13.84 -0.56 11.44
CA MET A 1 12.86 0.23 12.25
C MET A 1 11.46 -0.39 12.18
N LEU A 2 10.46 0.03 12.99
CA LEU A 2 9.03 -0.36 12.88
C LEU A 2 8.73 -1.88 12.64
N LYS A 3 9.46 -2.78 13.33
CA LYS A 3 9.45 -4.23 13.04
C LYS A 3 8.07 -4.88 13.06
N LYS A 4 7.22 -4.51 14.03
CA LYS A 4 5.86 -5.05 14.17
C LYS A 4 5.00 -4.67 12.96
N LEU A 5 5.00 -3.40 12.59
CA LEU A 5 4.22 -2.89 11.46
C LEU A 5 4.70 -3.48 10.13
N LYS A 6 6.02 -3.60 9.92
CA LYS A 6 6.58 -4.29 8.75
C LYS A 6 6.07 -5.74 8.63
N LYS A 7 6.06 -6.50 9.73
CA LYS A 7 5.57 -7.88 9.75
C LYS A 7 4.07 -7.98 9.45
N GLU A 8 3.27 -7.11 10.05
CA GLU A 8 1.83 -7.04 9.80
C GLU A 8 1.54 -6.72 8.32
N LEU A 9 2.24 -5.73 7.77
CA LEU A 9 2.03 -5.29 6.40
C LEU A 9 2.38 -6.38 5.39
N VAL A 10 3.43 -7.19 5.63
CA VAL A 10 3.74 -8.35 4.79
C VAL A 10 2.57 -9.34 4.75
N GLN A 11 1.93 -9.64 5.90
CA GLN A 11 0.77 -10.53 5.93
C GLN A 11 -0.41 -9.95 5.13
N LEU A 12 -0.69 -8.65 5.29
CA LEU A 12 -1.75 -7.97 4.54
C LEU A 12 -1.48 -7.95 3.03
N HIS A 13 -0.21 -7.83 2.61
CA HIS A 13 0.15 -7.93 1.20
C HIS A 13 -0.13 -9.32 0.61
N LEU A 14 0.05 -10.40 1.39
CA LEU A 14 -0.25 -11.76 0.95
C LEU A 14 -1.76 -12.02 0.80
N GLU A 15 -2.60 -11.28 1.51
CA GLU A 15 -4.06 -11.35 1.35
C GLU A 15 -4.52 -10.79 -0.01
N LEU A 16 -3.81 -9.85 -0.63
CA LEU A 16 -4.19 -9.30 -1.94
C LEU A 16 -4.29 -10.37 -3.05
N PRO A 17 -3.24 -11.16 -3.35
CA PRO A 17 -3.33 -12.22 -4.35
C PRO A 17 -4.27 -13.35 -3.91
N LYS A 18 -4.30 -13.70 -2.61
CA LYS A 18 -5.20 -14.73 -2.07
C LYS A 18 -6.68 -14.40 -2.29
N ASN A 19 -7.04 -13.11 -2.28
CA ASN A 19 -8.39 -12.62 -2.55
C ASN A 19 -8.61 -12.19 -4.02
N ASN A 20 -7.70 -12.54 -4.94
CA ASN A 20 -7.78 -12.21 -6.38
C ASN A 20 -7.92 -10.71 -6.68
N LEU A 21 -7.34 -9.84 -5.85
CA LEU A 21 -7.43 -8.39 -6.00
C LEU A 21 -6.31 -7.80 -6.88
N VAL A 22 -5.27 -8.58 -7.17
CA VAL A 22 -4.07 -8.14 -7.89
C VAL A 22 -3.60 -9.18 -8.89
N ALA A 23 -2.79 -8.75 -9.86
CA ALA A 23 -2.07 -9.63 -10.78
C ALA A 23 -0.56 -9.31 -10.75
N TRP A 24 0.28 -10.34 -10.83
CA TRP A 24 1.75 -10.20 -10.80
C TRP A 24 2.24 -9.38 -9.61
N THR A 25 2.97 -8.30 -9.86
CA THR A 25 3.52 -7.39 -8.85
C THR A 25 2.65 -6.15 -8.62
N SER A 26 1.52 -6.01 -9.32
CA SER A 26 0.61 -4.86 -9.17
C SER A 26 -0.01 -4.79 -7.78
N GLY A 27 -0.41 -3.59 -7.39
CA GLY A 27 -0.99 -3.32 -6.09
C GLY A 27 0.02 -3.28 -4.95
N ASN A 28 -0.35 -2.54 -3.92
CA ASN A 28 0.46 -2.32 -2.73
C ASN A 28 -0.43 -1.91 -1.56
N VAL A 29 0.12 -2.11 -0.37
CA VAL A 29 -0.44 -1.66 0.90
C VAL A 29 0.60 -0.78 1.57
N SER A 30 0.13 0.24 2.27
CA SER A 30 0.94 1.01 3.21
C SER A 30 0.22 1.16 4.53
N ALA A 31 0.99 1.38 5.59
CA ALA A 31 0.44 1.76 6.88
C ALA A 31 1.29 2.87 7.50
N ARG A 32 0.64 3.82 8.15
CA ARG A 32 1.28 4.90 8.89
C ARG A 32 1.35 4.53 10.36
N ASP A 33 2.54 4.66 10.93
CA ASP A 33 2.73 4.59 12.37
C ASP A 33 2.23 5.88 13.04
N PRO A 34 1.25 5.84 13.96
CA PRO A 34 0.65 7.03 14.54
C PRO A 34 1.57 7.78 15.51
N GLU A 35 2.59 7.11 16.06
CA GLU A 35 3.53 7.72 17.01
C GLU A 35 4.60 8.55 16.28
N THR A 36 5.12 8.03 15.17
CA THR A 36 6.22 8.66 14.43
C THR A 36 5.81 9.36 13.13
N ASN A 37 4.58 9.13 12.66
CA ASN A 37 4.08 9.50 11.32
C ASN A 37 4.84 8.88 10.14
N LEU A 38 5.75 7.95 10.40
CA LEU A 38 6.48 7.23 9.37
C LEU A 38 5.58 6.20 8.69
N VAL A 39 5.76 6.01 7.39
CA VAL A 39 4.91 5.15 6.56
C VAL A 39 5.71 3.94 6.11
N VAL A 40 5.22 2.75 6.41
CA VAL A 40 5.76 1.50 5.85
C VAL A 40 5.02 1.21 4.55
N ILE A 41 5.75 0.92 3.48
CA ILE A 41 5.19 0.64 2.15
C ILE A 41 5.97 -0.47 1.42
N LYS A 42 5.28 -1.16 0.50
CA LYS A 42 5.87 -2.19 -0.35
C LYS A 42 7.11 -1.68 -1.11
N PRO A 43 8.20 -2.46 -1.22
CA PRO A 43 9.26 -2.20 -2.18
C PRO A 43 8.77 -2.41 -3.62
N SER A 44 9.28 -1.61 -4.55
CA SER A 44 8.99 -1.77 -5.97
C SER A 44 9.68 -3.02 -6.55
N GLY A 45 8.99 -3.73 -7.44
CA GLY A 45 9.56 -4.86 -8.20
C GLY A 45 9.65 -6.20 -7.46
N ILE A 46 9.34 -6.27 -6.17
CA ILE A 46 9.33 -7.53 -5.41
C ILE A 46 7.94 -8.21 -5.52
N LYS A 47 7.94 -9.52 -5.79
CA LYS A 47 6.73 -10.33 -5.85
C LYS A 47 6.19 -10.59 -4.45
N PHE A 48 4.88 -10.76 -4.33
CA PHE A 48 4.21 -10.97 -3.04
C PHE A 48 4.80 -12.12 -2.19
N PRO A 49 5.10 -13.32 -2.74
CA PRO A 49 5.68 -14.41 -1.95
C PRO A 49 7.10 -14.12 -1.41
N ASP A 50 7.82 -13.20 -2.06
CA ASP A 50 9.20 -12.85 -1.73
C ASP A 50 9.27 -11.63 -0.77
N LEU A 51 8.11 -11.07 -0.38
CA LEU A 51 8.05 -9.98 0.59
C LEU A 51 8.42 -10.49 1.98
N THR A 52 9.37 -9.80 2.62
CA THR A 52 9.81 -10.07 3.99
C THR A 52 9.80 -8.78 4.78
N PRO A 53 9.69 -8.83 6.12
CA PRO A 53 9.76 -7.60 6.91
C PRO A 53 11.03 -6.80 6.63
N ASP A 54 12.15 -7.45 6.33
CA ASP A 54 13.44 -6.78 6.12
C ASP A 54 13.51 -6.01 4.80
N ASN A 55 12.78 -6.45 3.75
CA ASN A 55 12.74 -5.75 2.47
C ASN A 55 11.65 -4.66 2.38
N MET A 56 10.86 -4.46 3.44
CA MET A 56 9.89 -3.36 3.51
C MET A 56 10.58 -2.01 3.67
N VAL A 57 10.09 -1.02 2.93
CA VAL A 57 10.62 0.35 2.92
C VAL A 57 9.82 1.21 3.89
N VAL A 58 10.50 2.08 4.62
CA VAL A 58 9.89 3.12 5.44
C VAL A 58 10.23 4.48 4.87
N VAL A 59 9.21 5.32 4.73
CA VAL A 59 9.33 6.69 4.24
C VAL A 59 8.75 7.68 5.24
N ASP A 60 9.17 8.95 5.14
CA ASP A 60 8.48 10.06 5.79
C ASP A 60 7.21 10.47 5.03
N LEU A 61 6.47 11.45 5.56
CA LEU A 61 5.25 11.95 4.90
C LEU A 61 5.52 12.73 3.61
N GLU A 62 6.77 13.06 3.28
CA GLU A 62 7.14 13.65 1.99
C GLU A 62 7.55 12.57 0.96
N GLY A 63 7.70 11.32 1.41
CA GLY A 63 8.07 10.17 0.58
C GLY A 63 9.58 9.92 0.52
N HIS A 64 10.37 10.60 1.35
CA HIS A 64 11.81 10.30 1.46
C HIS A 64 12.02 9.00 2.24
N ILE A 65 12.93 8.16 1.75
CA ILE A 65 13.26 6.89 2.41
C ILE A 65 14.02 7.18 3.71
N VAL A 66 13.49 6.64 4.80
CA VAL A 66 14.07 6.73 6.15
C VAL A 66 14.74 5.40 6.55
N ASP A 67 14.22 4.25 6.08
CA ASP A 67 14.74 2.91 6.39
C ASP A 67 14.42 1.93 5.25
N GLY A 68 15.43 1.24 4.72
CA GLY A 68 15.29 0.20 3.69
C GLY A 68 16.22 0.39 2.48
N ASP A 69 16.67 -0.72 1.90
CA ASP A 69 17.65 -0.73 0.79
C ASP A 69 17.00 -0.74 -0.61
N TYR A 70 15.67 -0.90 -0.67
CA TYR A 70 14.92 -1.00 -1.91
C TYR A 70 14.25 0.32 -2.25
N LYS A 71 13.95 0.50 -3.55
CA LYS A 71 13.07 1.58 -4.00
C LYS A 71 11.67 1.37 -3.42
N ALA A 72 11.09 2.43 -2.85
CA ALA A 72 9.68 2.44 -2.47
C ALA A 72 8.77 2.23 -3.69
N SER A 73 7.51 1.83 -3.45
CA SER A 73 6.48 1.73 -4.49
C SER A 73 6.38 3.01 -5.34
N SER A 74 6.06 2.89 -6.63
CA SER A 74 5.77 4.05 -7.48
C SER A 74 4.60 4.89 -6.95
N ASP A 75 3.70 4.28 -6.19
CA ASP A 75 2.48 4.93 -5.67
C ASP A 75 2.72 5.67 -4.34
N THR A 76 3.96 5.69 -3.85
CA THR A 76 4.32 6.31 -2.56
C THR A 76 3.85 7.76 -2.46
N ALA A 77 4.00 8.55 -3.53
CA ALA A 77 3.58 9.95 -3.54
C ALA A 77 2.06 10.11 -3.28
N SER A 78 1.24 9.25 -3.88
CA SER A 78 -0.22 9.24 -3.69
C SER A 78 -0.59 8.85 -2.26
N HIS A 79 0.10 7.85 -1.70
CA HIS A 79 -0.13 7.42 -0.32
C HIS A 79 0.22 8.52 0.68
N CYS A 80 1.41 9.13 0.52
CA CYS A 80 1.86 10.25 1.35
C CYS A 80 0.90 11.46 1.26
N TYR A 81 0.41 11.78 0.06
CA TYR A 81 -0.59 12.85 -0.11
C TYR A 81 -1.85 12.58 0.74
N ILE A 82 -2.40 11.37 0.69
CA ILE A 82 -3.58 11.00 1.48
C ILE A 82 -3.27 11.12 2.98
N TYR A 83 -2.14 10.58 3.45
CA TYR A 83 -1.80 10.67 4.88
C TYR A 83 -1.62 12.10 5.39
N ARG A 84 -1.07 13.01 4.56
CA ARG A 84 -0.93 14.44 4.92
C ARG A 84 -2.27 15.16 5.02
N HIS A 85 -3.24 14.82 4.17
CA HIS A 85 -4.53 15.52 4.09
C HIS A 85 -5.67 14.83 4.83
N MET A 86 -5.50 13.56 5.23
CA MET A 86 -6.50 12.78 5.95
C MET A 86 -5.89 12.18 7.23
N PRO A 87 -5.78 12.96 8.33
CA PRO A 87 -5.11 12.54 9.56
C PRO A 87 -5.72 11.31 10.25
N HIS A 88 -6.95 10.93 9.91
CA HIS A 88 -7.61 9.75 10.45
C HIS A 88 -7.28 8.45 9.68
N VAL A 89 -6.66 8.54 8.50
CA VAL A 89 -6.30 7.37 7.69
C VAL A 89 -5.03 6.72 8.25
N GLY A 90 -5.12 5.45 8.66
CA GLY A 90 -3.98 4.68 9.18
C GLY A 90 -3.37 3.69 8.19
N GLY A 91 -4.09 3.37 7.12
CA GLY A 91 -3.67 2.40 6.12
C GLY A 91 -4.31 2.66 4.77
N ILE A 92 -3.59 2.32 3.70
CA ILE A 92 -4.03 2.50 2.31
C ILE A 92 -3.75 1.22 1.54
N VAL A 93 -4.73 0.76 0.78
CA VAL A 93 -4.63 -0.38 -0.12
C VAL A 93 -4.91 0.11 -1.54
N HIS A 94 -3.95 -0.07 -2.45
CA HIS A 94 -4.13 0.20 -3.87
C HIS A 94 -4.13 -1.12 -4.65
N THR A 95 -5.13 -1.31 -5.52
CA THR A 95 -5.28 -2.51 -6.35
C THR A 95 -5.79 -2.16 -7.74
N HIS A 96 -5.51 -3.01 -8.71
CA HIS A 96 -6.20 -3.06 -9.99
C HIS A 96 -7.18 -4.26 -10.03
N SER A 97 -8.03 -4.36 -9.01
CA SER A 97 -9.03 -5.43 -8.93
C SER A 97 -10.04 -5.30 -10.08
N ARG A 98 -10.37 -6.43 -10.70
CA ARG A 98 -10.98 -6.49 -12.05
C ARG A 98 -12.24 -5.63 -12.18
N TYR A 99 -13.18 -5.78 -11.26
CA TYR A 99 -14.47 -5.09 -11.35
C TYR A 99 -14.35 -3.60 -11.03
N ALA A 100 -13.65 -3.21 -9.96
CA ALA A 100 -13.44 -1.80 -9.62
C ALA A 100 -12.68 -1.07 -10.75
N THR A 101 -11.68 -1.73 -11.33
CA THR A 101 -10.91 -1.19 -12.47
C THR A 101 -11.79 -1.02 -13.71
N ALA A 102 -12.74 -1.92 -13.97
CA ALA A 102 -13.67 -1.76 -15.09
C ALA A 102 -14.52 -0.48 -14.98
N PHE A 103 -15.01 -0.15 -13.78
CA PHE A 103 -15.70 1.12 -13.52
C PHE A 103 -14.76 2.32 -13.68
N ALA A 104 -13.55 2.24 -13.12
CA ALA A 104 -12.55 3.31 -13.19
C ALA A 104 -12.13 3.62 -14.63
N THR A 105 -11.81 2.61 -15.45
CA THR A 105 -11.44 2.77 -16.87
C THR A 105 -12.57 3.37 -17.68
N HIS A 106 -13.83 3.08 -17.32
CA HIS A 106 -14.98 3.66 -17.99
C HIS A 106 -15.34 5.07 -17.47
N GLY A 107 -14.62 5.59 -16.48
CA GLY A 107 -14.89 6.90 -15.87
C GLY A 107 -16.25 6.95 -15.15
N ARG A 108 -16.74 5.81 -14.64
CA ARG A 108 -18.06 5.71 -14.02
C ARG A 108 -17.95 5.56 -12.51
N ALA A 109 -18.78 6.30 -11.79
CA ALA A 109 -18.99 6.07 -10.36
C ALA A 109 -19.67 4.70 -10.14
N ILE A 110 -19.39 4.08 -8.98
CA ILE A 110 -20.08 2.87 -8.53
C ILE A 110 -21.38 3.31 -7.85
N PRO A 111 -22.57 3.00 -8.41
CA PRO A 111 -23.83 3.37 -7.78
C PRO A 111 -24.10 2.55 -6.51
N CYS A 112 -24.79 3.15 -5.55
CA CYS A 112 -25.32 2.43 -4.39
C CYS A 112 -26.52 1.58 -4.84
N ILE A 113 -26.28 0.29 -5.06
CA ILE A 113 -27.29 -0.67 -5.56
C ILE A 113 -27.90 -1.55 -4.46
N THR A 114 -27.32 -1.50 -3.26
CA THR A 114 -27.76 -2.24 -2.07
C THR A 114 -27.59 -1.35 -0.84
N THR A 115 -28.48 -1.46 0.15
CA THR A 115 -28.39 -0.78 1.45
C THR A 115 -27.64 -1.61 2.48
#